data_AF-A0A2K6G1R1-F1
#
_entry.id   AF-A0A2K6G1R1-F1
#
_cell.length_a   1.000
_cell.length_b   1.000
_cell.length_c   1.000
_cell.angle_alpha   90.00
_cell.angle_beta   90.00
_cell.angle_gamma   90.00
#
_symmetry.space_group_name_H-M   'P 1'
#
loop_
_entity.id
_entity.type
_entity.pdbx_description
1 polymer ?
#
loop_
_entity_poly.entity_id
_entity_poly.type
_entity_poly.pdbx_seq_one_letter_code
_entity_poly.pdbx_strand_id
1 'polypeptide(L)' 'MVPPGLYGIKEEIFLSIPCILGRNGISDVVKITLNSEEEALFKQSANTLWNIQKDLVF' A
#
# COMPACT_ATOMS: atom_id res chain seq x y z
N MET A 1 3.51 -4.00 -2.64
CA MET A 1 4.20 -3.01 -1.80
C MET A 1 3.58 -1.66 -2.10
N VAL A 2 3.06 -0.97 -1.10
CA VAL A 2 2.55 0.39 -1.25
C VAL A 2 3.74 1.35 -1.15
N PRO A 3 4.08 2.09 -2.22
CA PRO A 3 5.16 3.07 -2.15
C PRO A 3 4.84 4.17 -1.13
N PRO A 4 5.81 4.64 -0.33
CA PRO A 4 5.63 5.80 0.52
C PRO A 4 5.11 7.01 -0.26
N GLY A 5 4.13 7.70 0.31
CA GLY A 5 3.41 8.82 -0.31
C GLY A 5 2.17 8.42 -1.12
N LEU A 6 2.00 7.14 -1.49
CA LEU A 6 0.79 6.70 -2.19
C LEU A 6 -0.41 6.75 -1.23
N TYR A 7 -1.47 7.47 -1.62
CA TYR A 7 -2.65 7.74 -0.80
C TYR A 7 -2.33 8.34 0.59
N GLY A 8 -1.21 9.06 0.72
CA GLY A 8 -0.81 9.71 1.97
C GLY A 8 -0.26 8.76 3.05
N ILE A 9 0.02 7.49 2.72
CA ILE A 9 0.66 6.53 3.61
C ILE A 9 2.16 6.80 3.61
N LYS A 10 2.80 6.90 4.78
CA LYS A 10 4.23 7.25 4.89
C LYS A 10 5.12 6.02 5.05
N GLU A 11 4.53 4.96 5.57
CA GLU A 11 5.19 3.72 5.97
C GLU A 11 5.33 2.77 4.78
N GLU A 12 6.39 1.97 4.77
CA GLU A 12 6.55 0.89 3.80
C GLU A 12 5.73 -0.33 4.24
N ILE A 13 4.53 -0.46 3.67
CA ILE A 13 3.62 -1.56 3.97
C ILE A 13 3.35 -2.44 2.75
N PHE A 14 3.04 -3.70 3.03
CA PHE A 14 2.61 -4.65 2.01
C PHE A 14 1.09 -4.80 2.03
N LEU A 15 0.43 -4.07 1.13
CA LEU A 15 -1.01 -4.17 0.86
C LEU A 15 -1.24 -4.32 -0.66
N SER A 16 -2.36 -4.95 -1.02
CA SER A 16 -2.75 -5.16 -2.42
C SER A 16 -3.08 -3.84 -3.11
N ILE A 17 -2.47 -3.60 -4.27
CA ILE A 17 -2.73 -2.46 -5.15
C ILE A 17 -2.67 -2.89 -6.62
N PRO A 18 -3.33 -2.17 -7.53
CA PRO A 18 -3.20 -2.42 -8.97
C PRO A 18 -1.76 -2.18 -9.42
N CYS A 19 -1.14 -3.18 -10.03
CA CYS A 19 0.24 -3.12 -10.49
C CYS A 19 0.39 -3.73 -11.89
N ILE A 20 1.37 -3.24 -12.63
CA ILE A 20 1.80 -3.81 -13.90
C ILE A 20 2.89 -4.84 -13.60
N LEU A 21 2.76 -6.02 -14.19
CA LEU A 21 3.72 -7.12 -14.03
C LEU A 21 4.55 -7.29 -15.30
N GLY A 22 5.86 -7.42 -15.11
CA GLY A 22 6.82 -7.77 -16.15
C GLY A 22 7.63 -9.01 -15.77
N ARG A 23 8.62 -9.35 -16.60
CA ARG A 23 9.51 -10.51 -16.37
C ARG A 23 10.24 -10.47 -15.01
N ASN A 24 10.49 -9.27 -14.49
CA ASN A 24 11.24 -9.05 -13.25
C ASN A 24 10.33 -8.79 -12.03
N GLY A 25 9.03 -9.08 -12.13
CA GLY A 25 8.05 -8.82 -11.07
C GLY A 25 7.25 -7.54 -11.33
N ILE A 26 6.99 -6.75 -10.28
CA ILE A 26 6.21 -5.51 -10.38
C ILE A 26 7.05 -4.47 -11.13
N SER A 27 6.57 -4.02 -12.30
CA SER A 27 7.21 -2.94 -13.06
C SER A 27 6.71 -1.56 -12.62
N ASP A 28 5.39 -1.44 -12.42
CA ASP A 28 4.75 -0.16 -12.13
C ASP A 28 3.54 -0.32 -11.21
N VAL A 29 3.17 0.77 -10.54
CA VAL A 29 1.97 0.87 -9.72
C VAL A 29 0.99 1.82 -10.39
N VAL A 30 -0.26 1.38 -10.55
CA VAL A 30 -1.31 2.21 -11.15
C VAL A 30 -2.01 2.99 -10.04
N LYS A 31 -1.93 4.32 -10.09
CA LYS A 31 -2.67 5.21 -9.19
C LYS A 31 -4.11 5.32 -9.68
N ILE A 32 -5.05 4.76 -8.92
CA ILE A 32 -6.48 4.92 -9.16
C ILE A 32 -7.00 6.08 -8.31
N THR A 33 -8.07 6.72 -8.77
CA THR A 33 -8.75 7.73 -7.96
C THR A 33 -9.70 7.00 -7.03
N LEU A 34 -9.43 7.08 -5.73
CA LEU A 34 -10.33 6.59 -4.69
C LEU A 34 -11.26 7.71 -4.27
N ASN A 35 -12.49 7.38 -3.94
CA ASN A 35 -13.35 8.32 -3.23
C ASN A 35 -12.92 8.43 -1.75
N SER A 36 -13.51 9.38 -1.01
CA SER A 36 -13.11 9.65 0.37
C SER A 36 -13.34 8.46 1.32
N GLU A 37 -14.36 7.65 1.10
CA GLU A 37 -14.66 6.46 1.91
C GLU A 37 -13.65 5.35 1.61
N GLU A 38 -13.40 5.06 0.34
CA GLU A 38 -12.41 4.07 -0.10
C GLU A 38 -11.01 4.43 0.39
N GLU A 39 -10.60 5.70 0.31
CA GLU A 39 -9.29 6.15 0.80
C GLU A 39 -9.19 6.01 2.32
N ALA A 40 -10.27 6.30 3.06
CA ALA A 40 -10.30 6.12 4.51
C ALA A 40 -10.18 4.63 4.89
N LEU A 41 -10.90 3.74 4.23
CA LEU A 41 -10.84 2.29 4.45
C LEU A 41 -9.47 1.71 4.05
N PHE A 42 -8.87 2.22 2.97
CA PHE A 42 -7.54 1.83 2.53
C PHE A 42 -6.49 2.22 3.59
N LYS A 43 -6.54 3.45 4.10
CA LYS A 43 -5.68 3.92 5.20
C LYS A 43 -5.90 3.14 6.49
N GLN A 44 -7.13 2.77 6.80
CA GLN A 44 -7.43 1.92 7.96
C GLN A 44 -6.74 0.55 7.82
N SER A 45 -6.89 -0.09 6.67
CA SER A 45 -6.25 -1.38 6.37
C SER A 45 -4.72 -1.28 6.43
N ALA A 46 -4.15 -0.21 5.88
CA ALA A 46 -2.74 0.13 5.95
C ALA A 46 -2.23 0.23 7.40
N ASN A 47 -2.93 0.97 8.25
CA ASN A 47 -2.58 1.13 9.66
C ASN A 47 -2.65 -0.19 10.44
N THR A 48 -3.65 -1.02 10.18
CA THR A 48 -3.77 -2.33 10.81
C THR A 48 -2.58 -3.23 10.50
N LEU A 49 -2.17 -3.28 9.23
CA LEU A 49 -1.00 -4.07 8.81
C LEU A 49 0.30 -3.50 9.36
N TRP A 50 0.48 -2.18 9.31
CA TRP A 50 1.67 -1.53 9.86
C TRP A 50 1.88 -1.83 11.33
N ASN A 51 0.81 -1.83 12.14
CA ASN A 51 0.89 -2.14 13.56
C ASN A 51 1.41 -3.56 13.86
N ILE A 52 1.26 -4.49 12.93
CA ILE A 52 1.81 -5.84 13.06
C ILE A 52 3.23 -5.89 12.48
N GLN A 53 3.42 -5.30 11.29
CA GLN A 53 4.68 -5.36 10.56
C GLN A 53 5.84 -4.66 11.28
N LYS A 54 5.56 -3.56 12.00
CA LYS A 54 6.59 -2.76 12.70
C LYS A 54 7.26 -3.52 13.86
N ASP A 55 6.58 -4.50 14.43
CA ASP A 55 7.04 -5.26 15.59
C ASP A 55 7.74 -6.58 15.17
N LEU A 56 7.79 -6.88 13.86
CA LEU A 56 8.52 -8.03 13.34
C LEU A 56 10.02 -7.79 13.42
N VAL A 57 10.72 -8.69 14.10
CA VAL A 57 12.18 -8.75 14.15
C VAL A 57 12.65 -9.85 13.21
N PHE A 58 13.56 -9.53 12.29
CA PHE A 58 14.14 -10.45 11.31
C PHE A 58 15.57 -10.82 11.68
#